data_AF-A0A4U3L2R1-F1
#
_entry.id   AF-A0A4U3L2R1-F1
#
_cell.length_a   1.000
_cell.length_b   1.000
_cell.length_c   1.000
_cell.angle_alpha   90.00
_cell.angle_beta   90.00
_cell.angle_gamma   90.00
#
_symmetry.space_group_name_H-M   'P 1'
#
loop_
_entity.id
_entity.type
_entity.pdbx_description
1 polymer ?
#
loop_
_entity_poly.entity_id
_entity_poly.type
_entity_poly.pdbx_seq_one_letter_code
_entity_poly.pdbx_strand_id
1 'polypeptide(L)'
;MQQLQRTDVHPAVVRNSVRILQFINIPEALHGEVMNACFNFIEKPATPVAIKAFALTTLYNLSKHYPDIQQELKTIIEERMDNETAAFVSRGKKILQQLQKCKAPRV
;
A
#
# COMPACT_ATOMS: atom_id res chain seq x y z
N MET A 1 10.09 -3.57 14.44
CA MET A 1 9.97 -4.07 13.06
C MET A 1 10.06 -5.59 12.89
N GLN A 2 10.40 -6.39 13.92
CA GLN A 2 10.51 -7.85 13.80
C GLN A 2 9.18 -8.63 13.64
N GLN A 3 8.02 -7.99 13.86
CA GLN A 3 6.72 -8.68 13.79
C GLN A 3 6.19 -8.86 12.35
N LEU A 4 6.64 -8.05 11.38
CA LEU A 4 6.14 -8.11 10.00
C LEU A 4 6.80 -9.22 9.15
N GLN A 5 7.90 -9.81 9.65
CA GLN A 5 8.66 -10.85 8.94
C GLN A 5 8.43 -12.26 9.50
N ARG A 6 7.66 -12.39 10.59
CA ARG A 6 7.38 -13.66 11.24
C ARG A 6 6.24 -14.40 10.55
N THR A 7 6.51 -15.60 10.07
CA THR A 7 5.53 -16.51 9.46
C THR A 7 4.67 -17.25 10.47
N ASP A 8 4.96 -17.13 11.78
CA ASP A 8 4.21 -17.75 12.88
C ASP A 8 3.12 -16.85 13.48
N VAL A 9 2.82 -15.72 12.85
CA VAL A 9 1.85 -14.74 13.35
C VAL A 9 0.53 -14.89 12.59
N HIS A 10 -0.57 -15.00 13.34
CA HIS A 10 -1.91 -15.08 12.75
C HIS A 10 -2.16 -13.87 11.82
N PRO A 11 -2.72 -14.06 10.61
CA PRO A 11 -3.02 -12.98 9.66
C PRO A 11 -3.81 -11.78 10.24
N ALA A 12 -4.53 -11.98 11.36
CA ALA A 12 -5.30 -10.95 12.04
C ALA A 12 -4.40 -9.88 12.67
N VAL A 13 -3.23 -10.27 13.19
CA VAL A 13 -2.25 -9.35 13.80
C VAL A 13 -1.64 -8.48 12.71
N VAL A 14 -1.16 -9.09 11.62
CA VAL A 14 -0.59 -8.37 10.48
C VAL A 14 -1.60 -7.37 9.91
N ARG A 15 -2.86 -7.81 9.72
CA ARG A 15 -3.95 -6.92 9.28
C ARG A 15 -4.15 -5.74 10.22
N ASN A 16 -4.16 -5.96 11.53
CA ASN A 16 -4.35 -4.89 12.50
C ASN A 16 -3.16 -3.90 12.46
N SER A 17 -1.93 -4.41 12.42
CA SER A 17 -0.72 -3.58 12.33
C SER A 17 -0.73 -2.72 11.07
N VAL A 18 -0.92 -3.32 9.89
CA VAL A 18 -0.96 -2.57 8.62
C VAL A 18 -2.13 -1.58 8.58
N ARG A 19 -3.26 -1.92 9.21
CA ARG A 19 -4.38 -0.99 9.35
C ARG A 19 -4.00 0.24 10.17
N ILE A 20 -3.27 0.09 11.27
CA ILE A 20 -2.84 1.22 12.11
C ILE A 20 -1.89 2.14 11.34
N LEU A 21 -0.98 1.57 10.54
CA LEU A 21 0.00 2.33 9.75
C LEU A 21 -0.63 3.40 8.84
N GLN A 22 -1.87 3.20 8.38
CA GLN A 22 -2.56 4.19 7.53
C GLN A 22 -3.01 5.45 8.28
N PHE A 23 -3.07 5.43 9.62
CA PHE A 23 -3.62 6.50 10.46
C PHE A 23 -2.58 7.22 11.31
N ILE A 24 -1.36 6.68 11.40
CA ILE A 24 -0.30 7.27 12.22
C ILE A 24 0.71 8.00 11.33
N ASN A 25 1.42 8.96 11.92
CA ASN A 25 2.64 9.47 11.32
C ASN A 25 3.76 8.46 11.54
N ILE A 26 4.22 7.83 10.47
CA ILE A 26 5.29 6.82 10.55
C ILE A 26 6.61 7.58 10.74
N PRO A 27 7.49 7.18 11.68
CA PRO A 27 8.82 7.75 11.78
C PRO A 27 9.60 7.58 10.47
N GLU A 28 10.31 8.62 10.04
CA GLU A 28 11.02 8.62 8.75
C GLU A 28 12.03 7.48 8.61
N ALA A 29 12.72 7.14 9.70
CA ALA A 29 13.63 6.00 9.77
C ALA A 29 12.98 4.65 9.41
N LEU A 30 11.66 4.55 9.51
CA LEU A 30 10.89 3.34 9.21
C LEU A 30 10.21 3.38 7.85
N HIS A 31 10.25 4.50 7.13
CA HIS A 31 9.53 4.64 5.85
C HIS A 31 9.95 3.57 4.84
N GLY A 32 11.26 3.36 4.65
CA GLY A 32 11.77 2.37 3.70
C GLY A 32 11.30 0.95 4.01
N GLU A 33 11.41 0.52 5.27
CA GLU A 33 10.94 -0.79 5.73
C GLU A 33 9.43 -0.98 5.54
N VAL A 34 8.63 0.04 5.86
CA VAL A 34 7.18 -0.02 5.68
C VAL A 34 6.80 -0.08 4.20
N MET A 35 7.44 0.73 3.34
CA MET A 35 7.18 0.70 1.89
C MET A 35 7.48 -0.69 1.33
N ASN A 36 8.67 -1.23 1.60
CA ASN A 36 9.07 -2.56 1.15
C ASN A 36 8.10 -3.64 1.64
N ALA A 37 7.67 -3.60 2.90
CA ALA A 37 6.68 -4.55 3.41
C ALA A 37 5.33 -4.43 2.69
N CYS A 38 4.86 -3.21 2.44
CA CYS A 38 3.58 -2.97 1.77
C CYS A 38 3.59 -3.44 0.31
N PHE A 39 4.65 -3.17 -0.45
CA PHE A 39 4.80 -3.70 -1.81
C PHE A 39 4.80 -5.23 -1.83
N ASN A 40 5.61 -5.86 -0.95
CA ASN A 40 5.64 -7.31 -0.79
C ASN A 40 4.26 -7.92 -0.47
N PHE A 41 3.44 -7.24 0.35
CA PHE A 41 2.09 -7.70 0.65
C PHE A 41 1.18 -7.68 -0.58
N ILE A 42 1.30 -6.67 -1.43
CA ILE A 42 0.49 -6.54 -2.65
C ILE A 42 0.89 -7.59 -3.69
N GLU A 43 2.20 -7.83 -3.86
CA GLU A 43 2.71 -8.76 -4.88
C GLU A 43 2.35 -10.21 -4.60
N LYS A 44 2.29 -10.59 -3.32
CA LYS A 44 1.99 -11.96 -2.88
C LYS A 44 0.49 -12.27 -3.07
N PRO A 45 0.11 -13.20 -3.97
CA PRO A 45 -1.29 -13.52 -4.22
C PRO A 45 -2.01 -14.02 -2.97
N ALA A 46 -1.32 -14.80 -2.14
CA ALA A 46 -1.84 -15.39 -0.89
C ALA A 46 -2.13 -14.36 0.22
N THR A 47 -1.68 -13.11 0.09
CA THR A 47 -1.96 -12.08 1.09
C THR A 47 -3.46 -11.79 1.13
N PRO A 48 -4.10 -11.79 2.32
CA PRO A 48 -5.50 -11.39 2.45
C PRO A 48 -5.79 -10.02 1.84
N VAL A 49 -6.88 -9.90 1.09
CA VAL A 49 -7.26 -8.66 0.39
C VAL A 49 -7.27 -7.42 1.30
N ALA A 50 -7.73 -7.56 2.55
CA ALA A 50 -7.77 -6.46 3.51
C ALA A 50 -6.36 -5.90 3.79
N ILE A 51 -5.35 -6.76 3.88
CA ILE A 51 -3.95 -6.34 4.07
C ILE A 51 -3.47 -5.59 2.83
N LYS A 52 -3.73 -6.12 1.62
CA LYS A 52 -3.37 -5.44 0.37
C LYS A 52 -4.02 -4.05 0.26
N ALA A 53 -5.30 -3.93 0.59
CA ALA A 53 -6.03 -2.66 0.54
C ALA A 53 -5.49 -1.62 1.55
N PHE A 54 -5.08 -2.06 2.74
CA PHE A 54 -4.43 -1.18 3.71
C PHE A 54 -3.01 -0.80 3.27
N ALA A 55 -2.24 -1.75 2.73
CA ALA A 55 -0.91 -1.51 2.17
C ALA A 55 -0.94 -0.46 1.06
N LEU A 56 -1.91 -0.53 0.13
CA LEU A 56 -2.13 0.50 -0.89
C LEU A 56 -2.34 1.89 -0.29
N THR A 57 -3.13 1.98 0.79
CA THR A 57 -3.42 3.26 1.45
C THR A 57 -2.18 3.82 2.15
N THR A 58 -1.41 2.96 2.83
CA THR A 58 -0.15 3.34 3.48
C THR A 58 0.88 3.83 2.46
N LEU A 59 1.04 3.12 1.34
CA LEU A 59 1.92 3.53 0.24
C LEU A 59 1.48 4.87 -0.36
N TYR A 60 0.18 5.08 -0.57
CA TYR A 60 -0.32 6.37 -1.04
C TYR A 60 0.02 7.51 -0.07
N ASN A 61 -0.11 7.30 1.24
CA ASN A 61 0.27 8.32 2.23
C ASN A 61 1.77 8.62 2.19
N LEU A 62 2.62 7.59 2.11
CA LEU A 62 4.07 7.76 1.99
C LEU A 62 4.48 8.39 0.65
N SER A 63 3.72 8.17 -0.42
CA SER A 63 3.96 8.74 -1.75
C SER A 63 3.81 10.26 -1.81
N LYS A 64 3.19 10.86 -0.79
CA LYS A 64 3.14 12.32 -0.62
C LYS A 64 4.47 12.90 -0.14
N HIS A 65 5.27 12.10 0.56
CA HIS A 65 6.62 12.45 1.00
C HIS A 65 7.67 12.03 -0.05
N TYR A 66 7.42 10.93 -0.75
CA TYR A 66 8.31 10.39 -1.79
C TYR A 66 7.56 10.30 -3.13
N PRO A 67 7.54 11.38 -3.94
CA PRO A 67 6.81 11.40 -5.21
C PRO A 67 7.26 10.31 -6.20
N ASP A 68 8.50 9.85 -6.12
CA ASP A 68 9.06 8.84 -7.01
C ASP A 68 8.30 7.51 -6.94
N ILE A 69 7.79 7.13 -5.76
CA ILE A 69 7.02 5.90 -5.58
C ILE A 69 5.59 5.99 -6.13
N GLN A 70 5.13 7.17 -6.55
CA GLN A 70 3.79 7.33 -7.13
C GLN A 70 3.64 6.60 -8.45
N GLN A 71 4.70 6.57 -9.28
CA GLN A 71 4.66 5.79 -10.53
C GLN A 71 4.64 4.30 -10.25
N GLU A 72 5.48 3.83 -9.32
CA GLU A 72 5.52 2.44 -8.91
C GLU A 72 4.18 1.96 -8.32
N LEU A 73 3.58 2.76 -7.42
CA LEU A 73 2.26 2.50 -6.85
C LEU A 73 1.17 2.47 -7.92
N LYS A 74 1.25 3.35 -8.92
CA LYS A 74 0.30 3.33 -10.04
C LYS A 74 0.42 2.02 -10.83
N THR A 75 1.64 1.66 -11.23
CA THR A 75 1.92 0.45 -12.02
C THR A 75 1.41 -0.79 -11.32
N ILE A 76 1.74 -0.98 -10.04
CA ILE A 76 1.33 -2.19 -9.32
C ILE A 76 -0.20 -2.29 -9.14
N ILE A 77 -0.90 -1.15 -9.01
CA ILE A 77 -2.38 -1.16 -8.97
C ILE A 77 -2.94 -1.60 -10.32
N GLU A 78 -2.44 -1.05 -11.43
CA GLU A 78 -2.91 -1.35 -12.78
C GLU A 78 -2.62 -2.80 -13.19
N GLU A 79 -1.45 -3.35 -12.86
CA GLU A 79 -1.09 -4.74 -13.17
C GLU A 79 -1.91 -5.76 -12.37
N ARG A 80 -2.26 -5.43 -11.13
CA ARG A 80 -2.93 -6.37 -10.22
C ARG A 80 -4.44 -6.28 -10.25
N MET A 81 -5.02 -5.13 -10.61
CA MET A 81 -6.46 -4.92 -10.48
C MET A 81 -7.32 -5.93 -11.27
N ASP A 82 -6.83 -6.46 -12.39
CA ASP A 82 -7.56 -7.45 -13.20
C ASP A 82 -7.60 -8.84 -12.53
N ASN A 83 -6.64 -9.13 -11.64
CA ASN A 83 -6.48 -10.42 -10.98
C ASN A 83 -6.84 -10.39 -9.48
N GLU A 84 -7.32 -9.25 -8.98
CA GLU A 84 -7.64 -9.04 -7.57
C GLU A 84 -9.15 -8.88 -7.33
N THR A 85 -9.55 -8.99 -6.08
CA THR A 85 -10.97 -8.87 -5.70
C THR A 85 -11.51 -7.44 -5.85
N ALA A 86 -12.83 -7.30 -5.92
CA ALA A 86 -13.52 -6.02 -6.00
C ALA A 86 -13.11 -4.99 -4.92
N ALA A 87 -12.76 -5.46 -3.71
CA ALA A 87 -12.33 -4.57 -2.62
C ALA A 87 -10.94 -3.94 -2.89
N PHE A 88 -10.02 -4.70 -3.48
CA PHE A 88 -8.73 -4.17 -3.95
C PHE A 88 -8.94 -3.19 -5.08
N VAL A 89 -9.72 -3.58 -6.10
CA VAL A 89 -10.02 -2.75 -7.28
C VAL A 89 -10.65 -1.41 -6.89
N SER A 90 -11.64 -1.43 -6.00
CA SER A 90 -12.30 -0.21 -5.50
C SER A 90 -11.31 0.75 -4.82
N ARG A 91 -10.41 0.20 -3.98
CA ARG A 91 -9.37 0.99 -3.30
C ARG A 91 -8.34 1.53 -4.29
N GLY A 92 -7.85 0.69 -5.19
CA GLY A 92 -6.88 1.05 -6.22
C GLY A 92 -7.40 2.18 -7.11
N LYS A 93 -8.63 2.08 -7.62
CA LYS A 93 -9.27 3.14 -8.41
C LYS A 93 -9.33 4.48 -7.66
N LYS A 94 -9.68 4.46 -6.38
CA LYS A 94 -9.71 5.68 -5.55
C LYS A 94 -8.33 6.32 -5.45
N ILE A 95 -7.28 5.52 -5.25
CA ILE A 95 -5.90 6.01 -5.17
C ILE A 95 -5.43 6.55 -6.52
N LEU A 96 -5.69 5.84 -7.63
CA LEU A 96 -5.35 6.31 -8.98
C LEU A 96 -6.00 7.65 -9.31
N GLN A 97 -7.25 7.87 -8.90
CA GLN A 97 -7.92 9.17 -9.05
C GLN A 97 -7.24 10.26 -8.22
N GLN A 98 -6.80 9.95 -7.01
CA GLN A 98 -6.09 10.89 -6.14
C GLN A 98 -4.71 11.27 -6.70
N LEU A 99 -3.98 10.29 -7.23
CA LEU A 99 -2.68 10.51 -7.88
C LEU A 99 -2.81 11.36 -9.15
N GLN A 100 -3.89 11.19 -9.92
CA GLN A 100 -4.17 12.02 -11.10
C GLN A 100 -4.48 13.47 -10.74
N LYS A 101 -5.22 13.71 -9.65
CA LYS A 101 -5.51 15.06 -9.17
C LYS A 101 -4.28 15.81 -8.65
N CYS A 102 -3.24 15.10 -8.22
CA CYS A 102 -1.97 15.71 -7.79
C CYS A 102 -1.02 16.07 -8.94
N LYS A 103 -1.32 15.70 -10.19
CA LYS A 103 -0.57 16.21 -11.34
C LYS A 103 -1.00 17.67 -11.56
N ALA A 104 -0.12 18.62 -11.24
CA ALA A 104 -0.24 20.01 -11.67
C ALA A 104 -0.60 20.07 -13.16
N PRO A 105 -1.36 21.07 -13.63
CA PRO A 105 -1.75 21.17 -15.04
C PRO A 105 -0.48 21.07 -15.89
N ARG A 106 -0.45 20.10 -16.80
CA ARG A 106 0.53 20.07 -17.87
C ARG A 106 0.28 21.32 -18.70
N VAL A 107 1.11 22.34 -18.47
CA VAL A 107 1.33 23.43 -19.41
C VAL A 107 1.84 22.87 -20.73
#